data_AF-A0A369T1C9-F1
#
_entry.id   AF-A0A369T1C9-F1
#
_cell.length_a   1.000
_cell.length_b   1.000
_cell.length_c   1.000
_cell.angle_alpha   90.00
_cell.angle_beta   90.00
_cell.angle_gamma   90.00
#
_symmetry.space_group_name_H-M   'P 1'
#
loop_
_entity.id
_entity.type
_entity.pdbx_description
1 polymer ?
#
loop_
_entity_poly.entity_id
_entity_poly.type
_entity_poly.pdbx_seq_one_letter_code
_entity_poly.pdbx_strand_id
1 'polypeptide(L)'
;MPKASLVIWVSRKGINYEGNDEIVWFLNERTREKFISDILKNLQEYKSIRKKRGKMNVILIGIREEDKEILERFKNDFNFIIEESYQRKIINFLK
;
A
#
# COMPACT_ATOMS: atom_id res chain seq x y z
N MET A 1 -7.08 13.21 -9.53
CA MET A 1 -6.61 11.81 -9.32
C MET A 1 -7.29 11.27 -8.07
N PRO A 2 -7.68 9.98 -8.00
CA PRO A 2 -8.39 9.46 -6.84
C PRO A 2 -7.48 9.46 -5.60
N LYS A 3 -8.03 9.82 -4.44
CA LYS A 3 -7.27 9.95 -3.18
C LYS A 3 -6.62 8.60 -2.82
N ALA A 4 -5.33 8.60 -2.53
CA ALA A 4 -4.63 7.40 -2.08
C ALA A 4 -5.16 6.97 -0.70
N SER A 5 -5.38 5.67 -0.52
CA SER A 5 -5.80 5.13 0.78
C SER A 5 -4.62 4.80 1.68
N LEU A 6 -3.47 4.45 1.07
CA LEU A 6 -2.25 4.04 1.74
C LEU A 6 -1.04 4.36 0.85
N VAL A 7 0.03 4.83 1.46
CA VAL A 7 1.37 4.95 0.87
C VAL A 7 2.27 3.95 1.57
N ILE A 8 3.01 3.14 0.81
CA ILE A 8 3.96 2.16 1.32
C ILE A 8 5.35 2.52 0.80
N TRP A 9 6.34 2.59 1.68
CA TRP A 9 7.74 2.83 1.33
C TRP A 9 8.57 1.61 1.63
N VAL A 10 9.32 1.17 0.62
CA VAL A 10 10.25 0.07 0.73
C VAL A 10 11.65 0.64 0.69
N SER A 11 12.43 0.33 1.71
CA SER A 11 13.80 0.80 1.86
C SER A 11 14.71 -0.32 2.36
N ARG A 12 16.03 -0.09 2.33
CA ARG A 12 16.99 -1.02 2.96
C ARG A 12 16.76 -1.20 4.46
N LYS A 13 16.07 -0.27 5.13
CA LYS A 13 15.76 -0.32 6.56
C LYS A 13 14.43 -1.03 6.86
N GLY A 14 13.76 -1.56 5.83
CA GLY A 14 12.45 -2.21 5.92
C GLY A 14 11.34 -1.38 5.27
N ILE A 15 10.10 -1.80 5.54
CA ILE A 15 8.89 -1.22 4.95
C ILE A 15 8.18 -0.33 5.97
N ASN A 16 7.75 0.85 5.52
CA ASN A 16 6.89 1.74 6.28
C ASN A 16 5.61 2.00 5.49
N TYR A 17 4.56 2.48 6.16
CA TYR A 17 3.33 2.91 5.49
C TYR A 17 2.60 4.00 6.27
N GLU A 18 1.93 4.90 5.54
CA GLU A 18 1.07 5.95 6.08
C GLU A 18 -0.21 6.07 5.24
N GLY A 19 -1.24 6.71 5.77
CA GLY A 19 -2.48 6.93 5.03
C GLY A 19 -3.66 7.07 5.97
N ASN A 20 -4.77 6.42 5.63
CA ASN A 20 -5.96 6.43 6.47
C ASN A 20 -5.70 5.76 7.84
N ASP A 21 -6.02 6.46 8.92
CA ASP A 21 -5.73 6.03 10.30
C ASP A 21 -6.30 4.64 10.64
N GLU A 22 -7.51 4.31 10.18
CA GLU A 22 -8.10 2.98 10.44
C GLU A 22 -7.32 1.86 9.74
N ILE A 23 -6.86 2.12 8.51
CA ILE A 23 -6.05 1.17 7.74
C ILE A 23 -4.69 0.99 8.42
N VAL A 24 -4.04 2.09 8.79
CA VAL A 24 -2.73 2.07 9.46
C VAL A 24 -2.81 1.32 10.79
N TRP A 25 -3.83 1.63 11.61
CA TRP A 25 -4.09 0.92 12.86
C TRP A 25 -4.29 -0.58 12.62
N PHE A 26 -5.13 -0.96 11.65
CA PHE A 26 -5.38 -2.36 11.34
C PHE A 26 -4.12 -3.11 10.88
N LEU A 27 -3.30 -2.47 10.04
CA LEU A 27 -2.06 -3.06 9.55
C LEU A 27 -1.03 -3.21 10.67
N ASN A 28 -0.92 -2.25 11.59
CA ASN A 28 -0.01 -2.33 12.74
C ASN A 28 -0.36 -3.50 13.67
N GLU A 29 -1.65 -3.76 13.89
CA GLU A 29 -2.11 -4.86 14.74
C GLU A 29 -1.88 -6.25 14.11
N ARG A 30 -1.92 -6.35 12.78
CA ARG A 30 -1.95 -7.65 12.07
C ARG A 30 -0.69 -8.01 11.31
N THR A 31 0.16 -7.05 11.00
CA THR A 31 1.36 -7.28 10.18
C THR A 31 2.58 -7.47 11.09
N ARG A 32 2.84 -8.74 11.45
CA ARG A 32 3.98 -9.10 12.32
C ARG A 32 5.33 -8.93 11.62
N GLU A 33 5.41 -9.33 10.36
CA GLU A 33 6.59 -9.18 9.51
C GLU A 33 6.26 -8.19 8.39
N LYS A 34 7.14 -7.21 8.18
CA LYS A 34 6.91 -6.14 7.21
C LYS A 34 7.44 -6.54 5.83
N PHE A 35 6.81 -7.54 5.22
CA PHE A 35 6.92 -7.83 3.79
C PHE A 35 5.74 -7.23 3.02
N ILE A 36 5.96 -6.88 1.74
CA ILE A 36 4.90 -6.31 0.89
C ILE A 36 3.72 -7.27 0.79
N SER A 37 3.99 -8.56 0.59
CA SER A 37 2.96 -9.60 0.49
C SER A 37 2.04 -9.63 1.71
N ASP A 38 2.60 -9.53 2.91
CA ASP A 38 1.82 -9.57 4.15
C ASP A 38 1.00 -8.29 4.34
N ILE A 39 1.59 -7.13 4.03
CA ILE A 39 0.89 -5.84 4.07
C ILE A 39 -0.30 -5.88 3.10
N LEU A 40 -0.10 -6.33 1.86
CA LEU A 40 -1.17 -6.39 0.85
C LEU A 40 -2.25 -7.41 1.19
N LYS A 41 -1.87 -8.56 1.75
CA LYS A 41 -2.82 -9.57 2.24
C LYS A 41 -3.69 -9.03 3.37
N ASN A 42 -3.09 -8.38 4.36
CA ASN A 42 -3.82 -7.77 5.46
C ASN A 42 -4.70 -6.60 4.97
N LEU A 43 -4.24 -5.83 3.99
CA LEU A 43 -5.05 -4.78 3.37
C LEU A 43 -6.27 -5.34 2.61
N GLN A 44 -6.11 -6.50 1.96
CA GLN A 44 -7.20 -7.21 1.30
C GLN A 44 -8.22 -7.74 2.32
N GLU A 45 -7.75 -8.25 3.47
CA GLU A 45 -8.62 -8.65 4.58
C GLU A 45 -9.40 -7.45 5.13
N TYR A 46 -8.74 -6.31 5.35
CA TYR A 46 -9.41 -5.07 5.76
C TYR A 46 -10.54 -4.69 4.79
N LYS A 47 -10.29 -4.74 3.47
CA LYS A 47 -11.33 -4.49 2.46
C LYS A 47 -12.53 -5.39 2.61
N SER A 48 -12.28 -6.69 2.82
CA SER A 48 -13.31 -7.71 2.98
C SER A 48 -14.17 -7.42 4.22
N ILE A 49 -13.53 -7.21 5.39
CA ILE A 49 -14.21 -6.90 6.66
C ILE A 49 -15.06 -5.63 6.54
N ARG A 50 -14.52 -4.58 5.92
CA ARG A 50 -15.19 -3.28 5.76
C ARG A 50 -16.15 -3.23 4.57
N LYS A 51 -16.32 -4.34 3.83
CA LYS A 51 -17.16 -4.44 2.63
C LYS A 51 -16.88 -3.31 1.61
N LYS A 52 -15.61 -2.88 1.50
CA LYS A 52 -15.19 -1.81 0.59
C LYS A 52 -15.30 -2.31 -0.85
N ARG A 53 -16.26 -1.76 -1.60
CA ARG A 53 -16.46 -2.06 -3.03
C ARG A 53 -15.38 -1.38 -3.87
N GLY A 54 -14.99 -2.02 -4.97
CA GLY A 54 -14.02 -1.48 -5.92
C GLY A 54 -12.56 -1.65 -5.48
N LYS A 55 -11.65 -1.08 -6.26
CA LYS A 55 -10.20 -1.13 -5.99
C LYS A 55 -9.78 -0.01 -5.05
N MET A 56 -8.88 -0.32 -4.12
CA MET A 56 -8.25 0.70 -3.27
C MET A 56 -6.98 1.22 -3.92
N ASN A 57 -6.71 2.52 -3.82
CA ASN A 57 -5.51 3.12 -4.38
C ASN A 57 -4.37 3.01 -3.38
N VAL A 58 -3.27 2.38 -3.79
CA VAL A 58 -2.06 2.20 -2.98
C VAL A 58 -0.89 2.80 -3.73
N ILE A 59 -0.21 3.76 -3.11
CA ILE A 59 1.04 4.30 -3.63
C ILE A 59 2.18 3.45 -3.08
N LEU A 60 3.08 3.02 -3.95
CA LEU A 60 4.24 2.23 -3.60
C LEU A 60 5.51 2.98 -4.00
N ILE A 61 6.45 3.13 -3.06
CA ILE A 61 7.71 3.84 -3.29
C ILE A 61 8.89 2.91 -3.04
N GLY A 62 9.84 2.91 -3.97
CA GLY A 62 11.09 2.15 -3.81
C GLY A 62 10.93 0.63 -3.98
N ILE A 63 9.87 0.22 -4.67
CA ILE A 63 9.59 -1.17 -5.05
C ILE A 63 10.69 -1.71 -5.96
N ARG A 64 11.07 -2.96 -5.77
CA ARG A 64 12.06 -3.65 -6.62
C ARG A 64 11.35 -4.47 -7.70
N GLU A 65 12.10 -4.85 -8.73
CA GLU A 65 11.58 -5.74 -9.79
C GLU A 65 11.01 -7.05 -9.25
N GLU A 66 11.66 -7.64 -8.23
CA GLU A 66 11.25 -8.89 -7.56
C GLU A 66 9.85 -8.82 -6.93
N ASP A 67 9.37 -7.62 -6.57
CA ASP A 67 8.07 -7.42 -5.95
C ASP A 67 6.93 -7.36 -6.97
N LYS A 68 7.22 -7.18 -8.27
CA LYS A 68 6.18 -6.99 -9.30
C LYS A 68 5.23 -8.18 -9.42
N GLU A 69 5.75 -9.40 -9.29
CA GLU A 69 4.92 -10.61 -9.30
C GLU A 69 3.92 -10.63 -8.13
N ILE A 70 4.32 -10.11 -6.97
CA ILE A 70 3.43 -9.98 -5.81
C ILE A 70 2.32 -8.99 -6.15
N LEU A 71 2.66 -7.82 -6.70
CA LEU A 71 1.67 -6.79 -7.06
C LEU A 71 0.63 -7.31 -8.06
N GLU A 72 1.06 -8.08 -9.06
CA GLU A 72 0.17 -8.64 -10.08
C GLU A 72 -0.91 -9.55 -9.47
N ARG A 73 -0.58 -10.30 -8.41
CA ARG A 73 -1.54 -11.14 -7.67
C ARG A 73 -2.66 -10.34 -7.01
N PHE A 74 -2.40 -9.07 -6.65
CA PHE A 74 -3.36 -8.21 -5.96
C PHE A 74 -3.98 -7.13 -6.85
N LYS A 75 -3.71 -7.13 -8.17
CA LYS A 75 -4.21 -6.09 -9.11
C LYS A 75 -5.73 -5.97 -9.18
N ASN A 76 -6.45 -7.03 -8.80
CA ASN A 76 -7.91 -7.03 -8.81
C ASN A 76 -8.50 -6.27 -7.61
N ASP A 77 -7.73 -6.15 -6.54
CA ASP A 77 -8.12 -5.48 -5.31
C ASP A 77 -7.57 -4.06 -5.18
N PHE A 78 -6.44 -3.77 -5.83
CA PHE A 78 -5.75 -2.51 -5.68
C PHE A 78 -5.40 -1.87 -7.02
N ASN A 79 -5.44 -0.55 -7.03
CA ASN A 79 -4.79 0.28 -8.04
C ASN A 79 -3.43 0.70 -7.49
N PHE A 80 -2.36 0.16 -8.05
CA PHE A 80 -1.00 0.51 -7.63
C PHE A 80 -0.48 1.72 -8.41
N ILE A 81 0.05 2.69 -7.69
CA ILE A 81 0.81 3.81 -8.26
C ILE A 81 2.25 3.64 -7.79
N ILE A 82 3.15 3.30 -8.69
CA ILE A 82 4.55 3.01 -8.36
C ILE A 82 5.41 4.24 -8.63
N GLU A 83 6.17 4.68 -7.64
CA GLU A 83 7.08 5.82 -7.72
C GLU A 83 8.51 5.41 -7.30
N GLU A 84 9.52 5.89 -8.02
CA GLU A 84 10.92 5.54 -7.75
C GLU A 84 11.52 6.28 -6.55
N SER A 85 11.06 7.51 -6.30
CA SER A 85 11.53 8.32 -5.17
C SER A 85 10.41 9.19 -4.60
N TYR A 86 10.55 9.59 -3.34
CA TYR A 86 9.58 10.46 -2.65
C TYR A 86 9.44 11.85 -3.32
N GLN A 87 10.43 12.27 -4.11
CA GLN A 87 10.54 13.62 -4.64
C GLN A 87 9.83 13.76 -6.00
N ARG A 88 8.54 14.15 -5.95
CA ARG A 88 7.94 15.31 -6.68
C ARG A 88 6.41 15.24 -6.78
N LYS A 89 5.78 14.07 -6.69
CA LYS A 89 4.32 13.93 -6.92
C LYS A 89 3.45 13.78 -5.67
N ILE A 90 3.98 13.28 -4.56
CA ILE A 90 3.16 12.94 -3.37
C ILE A 90 2.73 14.18 -2.57
N ILE A 91 3.55 15.24 -2.57
CA ILE A 91 3.20 16.52 -1.93
C ILE A 91 1.91 17.13 -2.51
N ASN A 92 1.61 16.86 -3.79
CA ASN A 92 0.38 17.32 -4.45
C ASN A 92 -0.81 16.35 -4.28
N PHE A 93 -0.62 15.19 -3.64
CA PHE A 93 -1.66 14.18 -3.42
C PHE A 93 -2.22 14.17 -1.99
N LEU A 94 -1.46 14.70 -1.04
CA LEU A 94 -1.82 14.76 0.39
C LEU A 94 -2.45 16.11 0.80
N LYS A 95 -2.34 17.16 -0.03
CA LYS A 95 -3.12 18.40 0.09
C LYS A 95 -4.43 18.26 -0.68
#